data_AF-A0A9L0T6X7-F1
#
_entry.id   AF-A0A9L0T6X7-F1
#
_cell.length_a   1.000
_cell.length_b   1.000
_cell.length_c   1.000
_cell.angle_alpha   90.00
_cell.angle_beta   90.00
_cell.angle_gamma   90.00
#
_symmetry.space_group_name_H-M   'P 1'
#
loop_
_entity.id
_entity.type
_entity.pdbx_description
1 polymer ?
#
loop_
_entity_poly.entity_id
_entity_poly.type
_entity_poly.pdbx_seq_one_letter_code
_entity_poly.pdbx_strand_id
1 'polypeptide(L)'
;MAQDSVGLSSDYQFWMQKVSTWDQASTVETQQDTCLHLPRFQEFLRQMYEALKEMDSNTVIERFPTIGQLLAKTCRNPFILAYDESQKILIWCLCCLINKEPQNSGDSKLNSWTRGKYPVKMKQRLG
;
A
#
# COMPACT_ATOMS: atom_id res chain seq x y z
N MET A 1 1.33 -18.24 16.14
CA MET A 1 1.87 -17.67 14.88
C MET A 1 2.27 -16.23 15.20
N ALA A 2 3.56 -15.92 15.30
CA ALA A 2 4.03 -14.60 15.74
C ALA A 2 5.33 -14.14 15.04
N GLN A 3 5.89 -14.94 14.13
CA GLN A 3 7.14 -14.62 13.45
C GLN A 3 6.95 -13.79 12.15
N ASP A 4 5.78 -13.84 11.52
CA ASP A 4 5.46 -13.03 10.33
C ASP A 4 5.52 -11.52 10.59
N SER A 5 5.27 -11.11 11.84
CA SER A 5 5.13 -9.70 12.21
C SER A 5 6.46 -8.93 12.20
N VAL A 6 7.59 -9.62 12.44
CA VAL A 6 8.93 -8.99 12.45
C VAL A 6 9.51 -8.90 11.03
N GLY A 7 9.26 -9.92 10.19
CA GLY A 7 9.66 -9.89 8.77
C GLY A 7 8.97 -8.76 8.01
N LEU A 8 7.65 -8.60 8.23
CA LEU A 8 6.83 -7.56 7.59
C LEU A 8 7.34 -6.13 7.81
N SER A 9 7.91 -5.81 8.99
CA SER A 9 8.42 -4.45 9.26
C SER A 9 9.69 -4.12 8.48
N SER A 10 10.60 -5.10 8.37
CA SER A 10 11.83 -4.97 7.59
C SER A 10 11.54 -4.92 6.09
N ASP A 11 10.67 -5.81 5.61
CA ASP A 11 10.21 -5.81 4.22
C ASP A 11 9.46 -4.50 3.88
N TYR A 12 8.68 -3.96 4.83
CA TYR A 12 7.98 -2.69 4.65
C TYR A 12 8.93 -1.52 4.36
N GLN A 13 10.02 -1.39 5.13
CA GLN A 13 11.01 -0.34 4.89
C GLN A 13 11.72 -0.51 3.54
N PHE A 14 12.08 -1.76 3.20
CA PHE A 14 12.67 -2.09 1.90
C PHE A 14 11.74 -1.69 0.75
N TRP A 15 10.47 -2.09 0.80
CA TRP A 15 9.51 -1.76 -0.25
C TRP A 15 9.18 -0.27 -0.29
N MET A 16 9.17 0.42 0.83
CA MET A 16 8.95 1.86 0.85
C MET A 16 10.05 2.63 0.12
N GLN A 17 11.32 2.23 0.31
CA GLN A 17 12.44 2.75 -0.47
C GLN A 17 12.30 2.39 -1.95
N LYS A 18 12.08 1.11 -2.25
CA LYS A 18 12.00 0.57 -3.62
C LYS A 18 10.91 1.23 -4.46
N VAL A 19 9.70 1.34 -3.92
CA VAL A 19 8.56 2.01 -4.58
C VAL A 19 8.82 3.51 -4.76
N SER A 20 9.60 4.14 -3.88
CA SER A 20 10.01 5.54 -4.07
C SER A 20 10.99 5.71 -5.23
N THR A 21 11.89 4.74 -5.45
CA THR A 21 12.73 4.68 -6.66
C THR A 21 11.89 4.51 -7.92
N TRP A 22 10.88 3.63 -7.88
CA TRP A 22 9.98 3.39 -9.01
C TRP A 22 9.09 4.58 -9.37
N ASP A 23 8.70 5.41 -8.41
CA ASP A 23 7.90 6.64 -8.65
C ASP A 23 8.71 7.73 -9.37
N GLN A 24 10.04 7.78 -9.16
CA GLN A 24 10.89 8.86 -9.67
C GLN A 24 11.56 8.54 -11.01
N ALA A 25 11.86 7.28 -11.29
CA ALA A 25 12.62 6.91 -12.47
C ALA A 25 11.72 6.29 -13.56
N SER A 26 11.44 7.05 -14.61
CA SER A 26 10.77 6.55 -15.84
C SER A 26 11.75 5.85 -16.80
N THR A 27 12.89 5.37 -16.30
CA THR A 27 13.94 4.72 -17.10
C THR A 27 13.63 3.24 -17.34
N VAL A 28 14.11 2.69 -18.46
CA VAL A 28 13.94 1.26 -18.80
C VAL A 28 14.47 0.34 -17.70
N GLU A 29 15.59 0.71 -17.06
CA GLU A 29 16.16 -0.02 -15.92
C GLU A 29 15.17 -0.15 -14.76
N THR A 30 14.41 0.90 -14.48
CA THR A 30 13.43 0.92 -13.39
C THR A 30 12.20 0.07 -13.71
N GLN A 31 11.83 -0.01 -15.00
CA GLN A 31 10.76 -0.89 -15.47
C GLN A 31 11.16 -2.35 -15.35
N GLN A 32 12.38 -2.70 -15.75
CA GLN A 32 12.92 -4.05 -15.61
C GLN A 32 13.02 -4.46 -14.14
N ASP A 33 13.52 -3.58 -13.28
CA ASP A 33 13.59 -3.79 -11.84
C ASP A 33 12.18 -4.00 -11.24
N THR A 34 11.19 -3.20 -11.66
CA THR A 34 9.80 -3.37 -11.23
C THR A 34 9.28 -4.75 -11.62
N CYS A 35 9.43 -5.17 -12.88
CA CYS A 35 8.97 -6.48 -13.36
C CYS A 35 9.66 -7.64 -12.64
N LEU A 36 10.97 -7.53 -12.36
CA LEU A 36 11.74 -8.54 -11.64
C LEU A 36 11.26 -8.71 -10.19
N HIS A 37 10.93 -7.60 -9.53
CA HIS A 37 10.52 -7.60 -8.13
C HIS A 37 9.01 -7.77 -7.92
N LEU A 38 8.21 -7.66 -8.98
CA LEU A 38 6.75 -7.69 -8.91
C LEU A 38 6.19 -8.91 -8.17
N PRO A 39 6.60 -10.17 -8.45
CA PRO A 39 6.03 -11.32 -7.75
C PRO A 39 6.27 -11.29 -6.24
N ARG A 40 7.47 -10.86 -5.83
CA ARG A 40 7.83 -10.71 -4.41
C ARG A 40 7.05 -9.57 -3.76
N PHE A 41 6.81 -8.50 -4.51
CA PHE A 41 6.01 -7.38 -4.06
C PHE A 41 4.54 -7.74 -3.89
N GLN A 42 3.98 -8.57 -4.78
CA GLN A 42 2.62 -9.10 -4.65
C GLN A 42 2.43 -9.92 -3.38
N GLU A 43 3.39 -10.80 -3.08
CA GLU A 43 3.35 -11.60 -1.85
C GLU A 43 3.40 -10.71 -0.61
N PHE A 44 4.28 -9.69 -0.63
CA PHE A 44 4.31 -8.70 0.44
C PHE A 44 2.99 -7.94 0.58
N LEU A 45 2.37 -7.50 -0.52
CA LEU A 45 1.06 -6.83 -0.48
C LEU A 45 -0.02 -7.74 0.11
N ARG A 46 0.02 -9.05 -0.19
CA ARG A 46 -0.91 -10.04 0.37
C ARG A 46 -0.70 -10.19 1.88
N GLN A 47 0.54 -10.32 2.33
CA GLN A 47 0.86 -10.38 3.77
C GLN A 47 0.45 -9.09 4.49
N MET A 48 0.65 -7.93 3.86
CA MET A 48 0.19 -6.65 4.37
C MET A 48 -1.34 -6.60 4.47
N TYR A 49 -2.08 -7.11 3.48
CA TYR A 49 -3.53 -7.19 3.55
C TYR A 49 -4.00 -8.04 4.73
N GLU A 50 -3.45 -9.24 4.92
CA GLU A 50 -3.79 -10.10 6.06
C GLU A 50 -3.47 -9.41 7.39
N ALA A 51 -2.31 -8.76 7.49
CA ALA A 51 -1.95 -7.98 8.68
C ALA A 51 -2.93 -6.81 8.93
N LEU A 52 -3.28 -6.05 7.88
CA LEU A 52 -4.24 -4.95 7.97
C LEU A 52 -5.62 -5.44 8.37
N LYS A 53 -6.05 -6.60 7.89
CA LYS A 53 -7.34 -7.21 8.22
C LYS A 53 -7.45 -7.52 9.72
N GLU A 54 -6.43 -8.15 10.29
CA GLU A 54 -6.39 -8.56 11.70
C GLU A 54 -6.11 -7.38 12.66
N MET A 55 -5.28 -6.40 12.26
CA MET A 55 -4.88 -5.29 13.13
C MET A 55 -5.96 -4.20 13.26
N ASP A 56 -6.11 -3.61 14.43
CA ASP A 56 -6.93 -2.40 14.62
C ASP A 56 -6.25 -1.14 14.04
N SER A 57 -7.03 -0.07 13.91
CA SER A 57 -6.58 1.19 13.30
C SER A 57 -5.38 1.82 14.01
N ASN A 58 -5.32 1.75 15.34
CA ASN A 58 -4.23 2.34 16.12
C ASN A 58 -2.95 1.53 15.94
N THR A 59 -3.05 0.21 16.02
CA THR A 59 -1.92 -0.70 15.76
C THR A 59 -1.34 -0.52 14.35
N VAL A 60 -2.18 -0.32 13.34
CA VAL A 60 -1.73 -0.06 11.96
C VAL A 60 -0.95 1.24 11.86
N ILE A 61 -1.41 2.32 12.50
CA ILE A 61 -0.73 3.63 12.45
C ILE A 61 0.59 3.59 13.22
N GLU A 62 0.66 2.87 14.34
CA GLU A 62 1.91 2.71 15.10
C GLU A 62 2.94 1.88 14.33
N ARG A 63 2.51 0.77 13.70
CA ARG A 63 3.43 -0.16 13.04
C ARG A 63 3.79 0.26 11.62
N PHE A 64 2.84 0.87 10.90
CA PHE A 64 2.98 1.26 9.50
C PHE A 64 2.48 2.70 9.27
N PRO A 65 3.14 3.71 9.87
CA PRO A 65 2.66 5.11 9.85
C PRO A 65 2.60 5.73 8.44
N THR A 66 3.29 5.15 7.47
CA THR A 66 3.37 5.61 6.09
C THR A 66 2.69 4.66 5.10
N ILE A 67 1.83 3.75 5.57
CA ILE A 67 1.21 2.72 4.70
C ILE A 67 0.43 3.32 3.54
N GLY A 68 -0.23 4.47 3.78
CA GLY A 68 -0.89 5.24 2.72
C GLY A 68 0.08 5.67 1.60
N GLN A 69 1.36 5.94 1.90
CA GLN A 69 2.39 6.39 0.93
C GLN A 69 2.82 5.24 0.08
N LEU A 70 3.03 4.10 0.73
CA LEU A 70 3.34 2.89 0.03
C LEU A 70 2.24 2.58 -0.99
N LEU A 71 0.99 2.51 -0.56
CA LEU A 71 -0.15 2.20 -1.43
C LEU A 71 -0.35 3.28 -2.51
N ALA A 72 -0.27 4.56 -2.16
CA ALA A 72 -0.46 5.65 -3.11
C ALA A 72 0.63 5.69 -4.20
N LYS A 73 1.91 5.51 -3.83
CA LYS A 73 3.01 5.43 -4.81
C LYS A 73 2.89 4.18 -5.67
N THR A 74 2.49 3.07 -5.06
CA THR A 74 2.23 1.82 -5.79
C THR A 74 1.14 1.99 -6.84
N CYS A 75 0.05 2.69 -6.51
CA CYS A 75 -1.03 3.01 -7.44
C CYS A 75 -0.62 3.96 -8.58
N ARG A 76 0.53 4.62 -8.48
CA ARG A 76 1.08 5.43 -9.58
C ARG A 76 1.92 4.63 -10.56
N ASN A 77 2.33 3.42 -10.19
CA ASN A 77 3.15 2.58 -11.05
C ASN A 77 2.25 1.78 -12.02
N PRO A 78 2.25 2.09 -13.32
CA PRO A 78 1.39 1.43 -14.30
C PRO A 78 1.76 -0.05 -14.49
N PHE A 79 3.01 -0.45 -14.23
CA PHE A 79 3.46 -1.83 -14.34
C PHE A 79 2.87 -2.71 -13.24
N ILE A 80 2.73 -2.17 -12.02
CA ILE A 80 2.08 -2.90 -10.92
C ILE A 80 0.58 -2.98 -11.16
N LEU A 81 -0.03 -1.88 -11.64
CA LEU A 81 -1.45 -1.86 -11.99
C LEU A 81 -1.76 -2.72 -13.23
N ALA A 82 -0.82 -3.02 -14.11
CA ALA A 82 -1.09 -3.88 -15.26
C ALA A 82 -1.55 -5.31 -14.85
N TYR A 83 -1.27 -5.72 -13.61
CA TYR A 83 -1.62 -7.05 -13.10
C TYR A 83 -2.88 -7.00 -12.24
N ASP A 84 -3.88 -7.77 -12.64
CA ASP A 84 -5.21 -7.80 -12.01
C ASP A 84 -5.15 -8.19 -10.52
N GLU A 85 -4.34 -9.20 -10.18
CA GLU A 85 -4.14 -9.62 -8.79
C GLU A 85 -3.51 -8.53 -7.92
N SER A 86 -2.52 -7.78 -8.43
CA SER A 86 -1.94 -6.64 -7.73
C SER A 86 -2.98 -5.56 -7.48
N GLN A 87 -3.81 -5.24 -8.48
CA GLN A 87 -4.88 -4.26 -8.33
C GLN A 87 -5.88 -4.67 -7.24
N LYS A 88 -6.32 -5.94 -7.25
CA LYS A 88 -7.27 -6.46 -6.26
C LYS A 88 -6.74 -6.33 -4.85
N ILE A 89 -5.50 -6.77 -4.61
CA ILE A 89 -4.88 -6.70 -3.28
C ILE A 89 -4.73 -5.24 -2.84
N LEU A 90 -4.32 -4.33 -3.74
CA LEU A 90 -4.23 -2.90 -3.44
C LEU A 90 -5.59 -2.31 -3.05
N ILE A 91 -6.65 -2.65 -3.79
CA ILE A 91 -8.01 -2.22 -3.47
C ILE A 91 -8.42 -2.74 -2.10
N TRP A 92 -8.14 -4.01 -1.77
CA TRP A 92 -8.43 -4.58 -0.47
C TRP A 92 -7.67 -3.89 0.67
N CYS A 93 -6.37 -3.63 0.52
CA CYS A 93 -5.58 -2.86 1.48
C CYS A 93 -6.16 -1.47 1.72
N LEU A 94 -6.52 -0.77 0.63
CA LEU A 94 -7.13 0.56 0.71
C LEU A 94 -8.49 0.51 1.42
N CYS A 95 -9.32 -0.49 1.11
CA CYS A 95 -10.61 -0.68 1.78
C CYS A 95 -10.45 -0.96 3.27
N CYS A 96 -9.48 -1.79 3.66
CA CYS A 96 -9.17 -2.03 5.07
C CYS A 96 -8.81 -0.72 5.79
N LEU A 97 -8.01 0.15 5.18
CA LEU A 97 -7.62 1.43 5.79
C LEU A 97 -8.77 2.42 5.88
N ILE A 98 -9.62 2.51 4.86
CA ILE A 98 -10.79 3.41 4.85
C ILE A 98 -11.85 2.94 5.86
N ASN A 99 -12.12 1.64 5.92
CA ASN A 99 -13.10 1.08 6.86
C ASN A 99 -12.62 1.09 8.32
N LYS A 100 -11.30 1.19 8.54
CA LYS A 100 -10.69 1.31 9.87
C LYS A 100 -10.51 2.77 10.29
N GLU A 101 -11.08 3.73 9.58
CA GLU A 101 -11.03 5.14 9.99
C GLU A 101 -11.72 5.30 11.36
N PRO A 102 -11.02 5.83 12.39
CA PRO A 102 -11.62 5.99 13.70
C PRO A 102 -12.77 7.00 13.62
N GLN A 103 -13.97 6.56 13.98
CA GLN A 103 -15.21 7.35 14.10
C GLN A 103 -15.10 8.53 15.08
N ASN A 104 -13.97 8.72 15.76
CA ASN A 104 -13.84 9.75 16.79
C ASN A 104 -12.62 10.65 16.58
N SER A 105 -12.94 11.89 16.21
CA SER A 105 -12.23 13.14 16.53
C SER A 105 -10.71 13.25 16.29
N GLY A 106 -10.35 14.13 15.34
CA GLY A 106 -9.20 15.02 15.51
C GLY A 106 -7.88 14.61 14.86
N ASP A 107 -7.50 13.33 14.85
CA ASP A 107 -6.18 12.91 14.34
C ASP A 107 -6.18 12.69 12.81
N SER A 108 -6.21 13.82 12.09
CA SER A 108 -6.27 13.94 10.63
C SER A 108 -4.99 13.54 9.90
N LYS A 109 -4.21 12.58 10.41
CA LYS A 109 -3.02 12.12 9.68
C LYS A 109 -3.40 11.23 8.50
N LEU A 110 -4.42 10.37 8.63
CA LEU A 110 -4.98 9.55 7.54
C LEU A 110 -5.87 10.39 6.59
N ASN A 111 -6.60 11.37 7.13
CA ASN A 111 -7.51 12.26 6.40
C ASN A 111 -6.83 13.09 5.31
N SER A 112 -5.53 13.40 5.49
CA SER A 112 -4.74 14.13 4.48
C SER A 112 -4.48 13.30 3.20
N TRP A 113 -4.59 11.98 3.28
CA TRP A 113 -4.32 11.06 2.17
C TRP A 113 -5.54 10.80 1.34
N THR A 114 -6.67 10.56 2.02
CA THR A 114 -7.95 10.29 1.38
C THR A 114 -8.50 11.52 0.66
N ARG A 115 -8.17 12.72 1.17
CA ARG A 115 -8.56 14.00 0.55
C ARG A 115 -7.56 14.51 -0.50
N GLY A 116 -6.32 14.02 -0.50
CA GLY A 116 -5.20 14.62 -1.22
C GLY A 116 -5.02 14.22 -2.68
N LYS A 117 -4.99 12.91 -3.03
CA LYS A 117 -4.54 12.47 -4.38
C LYS A 117 -5.03 11.07 -4.80
N TYR A 118 -6.32 10.76 -4.72
CA TYR A 118 -6.83 9.63 -5.51
C TYR A 118 -7.09 10.08 -6.95
N PRO A 119 -6.60 9.37 -7.99
CA PRO A 119 -7.12 9.55 -9.32
C PRO A 119 -8.61 9.23 -9.28
N VAL A 120 -9.44 10.15 -9.78
CA VAL A 120 -10.91 10.10 -9.79
C VAL A 120 -11.46 8.74 -10.28
N LYS A 121 -10.69 8.03 -11.11
CA LYS A 121 -10.98 6.67 -11.59
C LYS A 121 -11.16 5.59 -10.50
N MET A 122 -10.53 5.72 -9.32
CA MET A 122 -10.71 4.72 -8.25
C MET A 122 -12.00 4.92 -7.45
N LYS A 123 -12.58 6.13 -7.42
CA LYS A 123 -13.86 6.37 -6.74
C LYS A 123 -15.06 5.76 -7.47
N GLN A 124 -14.99 5.59 -8.79
CA GLN A 124 -16.08 5.02 -9.60
C GLN A 124 -16.16 3.48 -9.54
N ARG A 125 -15.14 2.79 -9.02
CA ARG A 125 -15.13 1.32 -8.90
C ARG A 125 -15.65 0.80 -7.54
N LEU A 126 -15.99 1.72 -6.63
CA LEU A 126 -16.42 1.43 -5.26
C LEU A 126 -17.89 1.85 -5.01
N GLY A 127 -18.60 2.27 -6.06
CA GLY A 127 -20.04 2.56 -6.04
C GLY A 127 -20.82 1.46 -6.73
#